data_AF-A0A086JVB3-F1
#
_entry.id   AF-A0A086JVB3-F1
#
_cell.length_a   1.000
_cell.length_b   1.000
_cell.length_c   1.000
_cell.angle_alpha   90.00
_cell.angle_beta   90.00
_cell.angle_gamma   90.00
#
_symmetry.space_group_name_H-M   'P 1'
#
loop_
_entity.id
_entity.type
_entity.pdbx_description
1 polymer ?
#
loop_
_entity_poly.entity_id
_entity_poly.type
_entity_poly.pdbx_seq_one_letter_code
_entity_poly.pdbx_strand_id
1 'polypeptide(L)'
;MQVLVVDSNRLKAMPTLDGLRNLRILNLAHNQITDWWAGIDQCPKLQVLDMSCNEMSFLPSQAVRYLHVFATLKHLTEVDLQGNPFSYLFPEHAAALLHFSLMAGAKLQVVNGEKVSSSGLLAAAQDSDAVFQRIDEYDDLFLDRQEAAESRPDVSRYAKVEEERGHASTLQMMRLLEQALQDDRSLEPCVKFFDLCSQVYNADDEDALKDLWVNVERSDSAKRVLAKQLVDNALVLMERDERSRPLILRGLAKLCVVKEGNMSGECLRGISLLIQQQEVAGGAESENLDAAQVLADVVLPALTERASDEYHTLSVIKGISSMKPCRRLAEALGSCIPLLSDLLQSFATEETVYRVIAIACMSAENCVEATGQGIPQTICRTLLQTELPTEEAGRQLYNDLCSIAGRCAWHVRKAALYMTKARLHTEVFLFYMRNLMGERLPSSRLTVREAKLCYGLMMGVYGMMKSSPEAMKECCEHYHLADLLLPALKEGTANPLILAASATGMRVILEDPAQRGHLLRYVTEEMQHIVPLLQYLGGSRYPSVCDQAAYLERNTDS
;
A
#
# COMPACT_ATOMS: atom_id res chain seq x y z
N MET A 1 19.23 -15.32 52.35
CA MET A 1 18.04 -14.79 51.65
C MET A 1 17.61 -15.81 50.59
N GLN A 2 16.30 -16.08 50.44
CA GLN A 2 15.76 -17.04 49.46
C GLN A 2 14.97 -16.37 48.33
N VAL A 3 14.42 -15.18 48.56
CA VAL A 3 13.64 -14.41 47.58
C VAL A 3 14.18 -12.98 47.60
N LEU A 4 14.44 -12.42 46.42
CA LEU A 4 14.79 -11.03 46.21
C LEU A 4 13.88 -10.49 45.11
N VAL A 5 13.03 -9.53 45.47
CA VAL A 5 12.06 -8.90 44.58
C VAL A 5 12.31 -7.41 44.65
N VAL A 6 12.77 -6.85 43.54
CA VAL A 6 13.12 -5.43 43.38
C VAL A 6 12.57 -4.92 42.04
N ASP A 7 11.45 -5.47 41.60
CA ASP A 7 10.77 -5.09 40.37
C ASP A 7 10.26 -3.64 40.45
N SER A 8 9.96 -3.04 39.29
CA SER A 8 9.33 -1.72 39.19
C SER A 8 10.14 -0.59 39.86
N ASN A 9 11.46 -0.66 39.77
CA ASN A 9 12.38 0.33 40.31
C ASN A 9 13.15 1.04 39.18
N ARG A 10 14.22 1.77 39.51
CA ARG A 10 15.10 2.46 38.55
C ARG A 10 16.52 1.93 38.60
N LEU A 11 16.66 0.61 38.82
CA LEU A 11 17.97 -0.02 38.83
C LEU A 11 18.55 0.03 37.42
N LYS A 12 19.77 0.56 37.29
CA LYS A 12 20.49 0.65 36.01
C LYS A 12 21.47 -0.50 35.77
N ALA A 13 21.81 -1.20 36.85
CA ALA A 13 22.78 -2.27 36.85
C ALA A 13 22.25 -3.42 37.71
N MET A 14 22.79 -4.62 37.46
CA MET A 14 22.51 -5.79 38.27
C MET A 14 22.88 -5.55 39.75
N PRO A 15 22.04 -5.92 40.71
CA PRO A 15 22.42 -5.86 42.12
C PRO A 15 23.54 -6.86 42.40
N THR A 16 24.44 -6.52 43.34
CA THR A 16 25.49 -7.46 43.75
C THR A 16 24.87 -8.71 44.38
N LEU A 17 25.06 -9.87 43.74
CA LEU A 17 24.54 -11.16 44.18
C LEU A 17 25.54 -11.93 45.07
N ASP A 18 26.70 -11.34 45.37
CA ASP A 18 27.75 -11.94 46.19
C ASP A 18 27.22 -12.44 47.54
N GLY A 19 27.44 -13.73 47.83
CA GLY A 19 27.03 -14.36 49.08
C GLY A 19 25.57 -14.82 49.13
N LEU A 20 24.76 -14.58 48.09
CA LEU A 20 23.35 -15.02 48.01
C LEU A 20 23.18 -16.48 47.56
N ARG A 21 24.01 -17.39 48.07
CA ARG A 21 24.08 -18.83 47.66
C ARG A 21 22.79 -19.63 47.85
N ASN A 22 21.80 -19.09 48.56
CA ASN A 22 20.52 -19.73 48.85
C ASN A 22 19.33 -19.07 48.12
N LEU A 23 19.57 -18.10 47.23
CA LEU A 23 18.52 -17.43 46.47
C LEU A 23 17.82 -18.42 45.53
N ARG A 24 16.48 -18.35 45.49
CA ARG A 24 15.59 -19.19 44.69
C ARG A 24 14.73 -18.37 43.73
N ILE A 25 14.32 -17.16 44.13
CA ILE A 25 13.52 -16.26 43.30
C ILE A 25 14.27 -14.93 43.21
N LEU A 26 14.54 -14.49 42.00
CA LEU A 26 15.06 -13.16 41.69
C LEU A 26 14.11 -12.48 40.71
N ASN A 27 13.42 -11.44 41.16
CA ASN A 27 12.58 -10.61 40.30
C ASN A 27 13.17 -9.20 40.22
N LEU A 28 13.56 -8.82 39.00
CA LEU A 28 14.12 -7.52 38.61
C LEU A 28 13.33 -6.90 37.45
N ALA A 29 12.10 -7.35 37.20
CA ALA A 29 11.25 -6.86 36.12
C ALA A 29 11.02 -5.34 36.20
N HIS A 30 10.72 -4.69 35.09
CA HIS A 30 10.36 -3.26 35.04
C HIS A 30 11.41 -2.35 35.70
N ASN A 31 12.68 -2.52 35.33
CA ASN A 31 13.78 -1.65 35.74
C ASN A 31 14.47 -1.03 34.51
N GLN A 32 15.62 -0.40 34.68
CA GLN A 32 16.40 0.25 33.61
C GLN A 32 17.75 -0.45 33.42
N ILE A 33 17.81 -1.76 33.65
CA ILE A 33 19.07 -2.51 33.65
C ILE A 33 19.57 -2.62 32.21
N THR A 34 20.76 -2.10 31.95
CA THR A 34 21.42 -2.18 30.65
C THR A 34 22.52 -3.24 30.61
N ASP A 35 23.03 -3.62 31.79
CA ASP A 35 24.12 -4.58 31.93
C ASP A 35 23.64 -6.02 31.70
N TRP A 36 24.56 -6.90 31.27
CA TRP A 36 24.31 -8.33 31.26
C TRP A 36 24.19 -8.87 32.70
N TRP A 37 23.59 -10.04 32.85
CA TRP A 37 23.25 -10.66 34.13
C TRP A 37 24.46 -11.26 34.88
N ALA A 38 25.47 -10.42 35.13
CA ALA A 38 26.68 -10.76 35.84
C ALA A 38 26.40 -11.21 37.28
N GLY A 39 27.05 -12.30 37.72
CA GLY A 39 26.94 -12.81 39.09
C GLY A 39 25.73 -13.72 39.36
N ILE A 40 24.86 -13.97 38.37
CA ILE A 40 23.76 -14.94 38.51
C ILE A 40 24.29 -16.36 38.78
N ASP A 41 25.46 -16.71 38.25
CA ASP A 41 26.16 -17.97 38.52
C ASP A 41 26.51 -18.19 40.00
N GLN A 42 26.57 -17.12 40.80
CA GLN A 42 26.77 -17.20 42.24
C GLN A 42 25.53 -17.65 43.02
N CYS A 43 24.38 -17.75 42.35
CA CYS A 43 23.11 -18.20 42.89
C CYS A 43 22.73 -19.59 42.36
N PRO A 44 23.46 -20.67 42.72
CA PRO A 44 23.27 -21.99 42.11
C PRO A 44 21.91 -22.64 42.41
N LYS A 45 21.15 -22.10 43.37
CA LYS A 45 19.81 -22.59 43.77
C LYS A 45 18.65 -21.82 43.14
N LEU A 46 18.93 -20.93 42.19
CA LEU A 46 17.92 -20.10 41.55
C LEU A 46 16.92 -20.98 40.77
N GLN A 47 15.63 -20.70 40.93
CA GLN A 47 14.50 -21.42 40.35
C GLN A 47 13.69 -20.51 39.42
N VAL A 48 13.46 -19.27 39.84
CA VAL A 48 12.70 -18.27 39.08
C VAL A 48 13.56 -17.03 38.89
N LEU A 49 13.72 -16.63 37.62
CA LEU A 49 14.38 -15.40 37.23
C LEU A 49 13.46 -14.58 36.33
N ASP A 50 13.06 -13.40 36.80
CA ASP A 50 12.32 -12.45 35.98
C ASP A 50 13.17 -11.18 35.80
N MET A 51 13.53 -10.88 34.55
CA MET A 51 14.20 -9.65 34.15
C MET A 51 13.49 -9.01 32.96
N SER A 52 12.19 -9.26 32.84
CA SER A 52 11.36 -8.68 31.78
C SER A 52 11.31 -7.16 31.88
N CYS A 53 11.04 -6.49 30.75
CA CYS A 53 10.88 -5.04 30.66
C CYS A 53 12.05 -4.25 31.28
N ASN A 54 13.26 -4.51 30.80
CA ASN A 54 14.48 -3.76 31.12
C ASN A 54 15.09 -3.16 29.84
N GLU A 55 16.26 -2.54 29.94
CA GLU A 55 16.91 -1.80 28.84
C GLU A 55 18.13 -2.56 28.27
N MET A 56 18.16 -3.89 28.37
CA MET A 56 19.27 -4.71 27.88
C MET A 56 19.31 -4.69 26.34
N SER A 57 20.39 -4.17 25.78
CA SER A 57 20.64 -4.15 24.34
C SER A 57 22.00 -4.78 24.05
N PHE A 58 21.97 -6.00 23.49
CA PHE A 58 23.16 -6.77 23.14
C PHE A 58 23.04 -7.19 21.69
N LEU A 59 24.16 -7.18 20.97
CA LEU A 59 24.23 -7.87 19.68
C LEU A 59 23.94 -9.37 19.89
N PRO A 60 23.32 -10.07 18.94
CA PRO A 60 23.06 -11.51 19.00
C PRO A 60 24.26 -12.36 19.44
N SER A 61 25.45 -12.11 18.90
CA SER A 61 26.69 -12.78 19.30
C SER A 61 27.05 -12.56 20.77
N GLN A 62 26.83 -11.33 21.27
CA GLN A 62 27.02 -10.97 22.67
C GLN A 62 25.96 -11.60 23.56
N ALA A 63 24.69 -11.57 23.14
CA ALA A 63 23.56 -12.17 23.85
C ALA A 63 23.78 -13.67 24.04
N VAL A 64 24.17 -14.41 23.00
CA VAL A 64 24.51 -15.83 23.09
C VAL A 64 25.65 -16.08 24.07
N ARG A 65 26.70 -15.24 24.05
CA ARG A 65 27.82 -15.34 25.00
C ARG A 65 27.36 -15.12 26.44
N TYR A 66 26.48 -14.17 26.69
CA TYR A 66 25.94 -13.91 28.02
C TYR A 66 24.98 -15.01 28.48
N LEU A 67 24.19 -15.57 27.56
CA LEU A 67 23.25 -16.67 27.85
C LEU A 67 23.96 -17.95 28.27
N HIS A 68 25.24 -18.09 27.94
CA HIS A 68 26.06 -19.22 28.40
C HIS A 68 26.07 -19.40 29.93
N VAL A 69 25.90 -18.34 30.72
CA VAL A 69 25.87 -18.47 32.19
C VAL A 69 24.70 -19.30 32.70
N PHE A 70 23.60 -19.41 31.93
CA PHE A 70 22.47 -20.28 32.25
C PHE A 70 22.86 -21.76 32.24
N ALA A 71 23.97 -22.13 31.60
CA ALA A 71 24.56 -23.48 31.69
C ALA A 71 25.01 -23.86 33.12
N THR A 72 25.06 -22.89 34.04
CA THR A 72 25.41 -23.12 35.45
C THR A 72 24.20 -23.31 36.37
N LEU A 73 22.98 -22.97 35.90
CA LEU A 73 21.77 -22.86 36.73
C LEU A 73 20.88 -24.11 36.67
N LYS A 74 21.34 -25.19 37.31
CA LYS A 74 20.70 -26.52 37.25
C LYS A 74 19.29 -26.61 37.82
N HIS A 75 18.88 -25.63 38.62
CA HIS A 75 17.59 -25.62 39.32
C HIS A 75 16.56 -24.67 38.71
N LEU A 76 16.91 -24.00 37.60
CA LEU A 76 16.02 -23.04 36.97
C LEU A 76 14.78 -23.74 36.39
N THR A 77 13.61 -23.19 36.71
CA THR A 77 12.31 -23.65 36.24
C THR A 77 11.59 -22.58 35.44
N GLU A 78 11.83 -21.30 35.73
CA GLU A 78 11.15 -20.20 35.07
C GLU A 78 12.14 -19.07 34.78
N VAL A 79 12.10 -18.56 33.55
CA VAL A 79 12.92 -17.43 33.12
C VAL A 79 12.12 -16.51 32.21
N ASP A 80 12.17 -15.21 32.46
CA ASP A 80 11.57 -14.20 31.58
C ASP A 80 12.58 -13.09 31.25
N LEU A 81 12.80 -12.90 29.96
CA LEU A 81 13.67 -11.86 29.39
C LEU A 81 12.91 -10.94 28.41
N GLN A 82 11.60 -11.09 28.26
CA GLN A 82 10.80 -10.33 27.29
C GLN A 82 10.81 -8.83 27.59
N GLY A 83 10.51 -8.02 26.58
CA GLY A 83 10.42 -6.56 26.76
C GLY A 83 11.77 -5.87 26.92
N ASN A 84 12.88 -6.57 26.62
CA ASN A 84 14.21 -5.98 26.51
C ASN A 84 14.57 -5.72 25.03
N PRO A 85 15.35 -4.67 24.72
CA PRO A 85 15.85 -4.40 23.37
C PRO A 85 16.38 -5.60 22.60
N PHE A 86 17.26 -6.39 23.21
CA PHE A 86 17.81 -7.57 22.54
C PHE A 86 16.75 -8.65 22.26
N SER A 87 15.75 -8.79 23.14
CA SER A 87 14.76 -9.88 23.07
C SER A 87 13.79 -9.74 21.89
N TYR A 88 13.42 -8.50 21.53
CA TYR A 88 12.50 -8.24 20.42
C TYR A 88 13.22 -8.13 19.06
N LEU A 89 14.47 -7.65 19.06
CA LEU A 89 15.29 -7.55 17.84
C LEU A 89 15.92 -8.89 17.45
N PHE A 90 16.09 -9.80 18.40
CA PHE A 90 16.65 -11.15 18.22
C PHE A 90 15.78 -12.21 18.91
N PRO A 91 14.60 -12.56 18.36
CA PRO A 91 13.69 -13.54 18.96
C PRO A 91 14.29 -14.94 19.10
N GLU A 92 15.30 -15.28 18.30
CA GLU A 92 16.01 -16.57 18.31
C GLU A 92 16.84 -16.78 19.59
N HIS A 93 17.00 -15.76 20.44
CA HIS A 93 17.62 -15.89 21.77
C HIS A 93 16.95 -16.96 22.66
N ALA A 94 15.65 -17.21 22.47
CA ALA A 94 14.91 -18.22 23.22
C ALA A 94 15.46 -19.64 22.95
N ALA A 95 15.85 -19.94 21.71
CA ALA A 95 16.45 -21.22 21.35
C ALA A 95 17.84 -21.39 22.03
N ALA A 96 18.65 -20.33 22.04
CA ALA A 96 19.95 -20.33 22.72
C ALA A 96 19.81 -20.48 24.25
N LEU A 97 18.85 -19.78 24.86
CA LEU A 97 18.54 -19.88 26.29
C LEU A 97 18.10 -21.30 26.68
N LEU A 98 17.23 -21.91 25.87
CA LEU A 98 16.79 -23.29 26.05
C LEU A 98 17.96 -24.27 25.91
N HIS A 99 18.82 -24.09 24.90
CA HIS A 99 20.02 -24.90 24.69
C HIS A 99 20.94 -24.90 25.93
N PHE A 100 21.33 -23.73 26.44
CA PHE A 100 22.23 -23.65 27.61
C PHE A 100 21.58 -24.18 28.89
N SER A 101 20.29 -23.93 29.08
CA SER A 101 19.55 -24.42 30.25
C SER A 101 19.41 -25.94 30.24
N LEU A 102 19.22 -26.54 29.05
CA LEU A 102 19.22 -27.99 28.87
C LEU A 102 20.60 -28.61 29.14
N MET A 103 21.68 -27.97 28.69
CA MET A 103 23.05 -28.42 29.02
C MET A 103 23.34 -28.41 30.53
N ALA A 104 22.76 -27.47 31.28
CA ALA A 104 22.85 -27.43 32.74
C ALA A 104 22.10 -28.60 33.43
N GLY A 105 21.17 -29.24 32.72
CA GLY A 105 20.20 -30.17 33.29
C GLY A 105 19.02 -29.47 33.99
N ALA A 106 18.75 -28.21 33.67
CA ALA A 106 17.63 -27.45 34.21
C ALA A 106 16.29 -27.99 33.66
N LYS A 107 15.23 -27.92 34.47
CA LYS A 107 13.89 -28.36 34.11
C LYS A 107 12.98 -27.16 33.91
N LEU A 108 13.26 -26.40 32.85
CA LEU A 108 12.46 -25.24 32.48
C LEU A 108 11.01 -25.65 32.19
N GLN A 109 10.09 -24.99 32.87
CA GLN A 109 8.64 -25.14 32.73
C GLN A 109 8.04 -23.95 32.00
N VAL A 110 8.58 -22.75 32.25
CA VAL A 110 8.12 -21.49 31.65
C VAL A 110 9.32 -20.71 31.14
N VAL A 111 9.24 -20.24 29.90
CA VAL A 111 10.21 -19.33 29.30
C VAL A 111 9.45 -18.19 28.68
N ASN A 112 9.77 -16.94 29.03
CA ASN A 112 9.17 -15.76 28.42
C ASN A 112 7.62 -15.79 28.47
N GLY A 113 7.06 -16.19 29.62
CA GLY A 113 5.61 -16.36 29.83
C GLY A 113 4.97 -17.60 29.20
N GLU A 114 5.68 -18.37 28.36
CA GLU A 114 5.15 -19.53 27.67
C GLU A 114 5.52 -20.86 28.33
N LYS A 115 4.57 -21.81 28.38
CA LYS A 115 4.83 -23.15 28.91
C LYS A 115 5.65 -23.98 27.92
N VAL A 116 6.81 -24.44 28.37
CA VAL A 116 7.70 -25.25 27.54
C VAL A 116 7.23 -26.71 27.52
N SER A 117 6.78 -27.17 26.35
CA SER A 117 6.41 -28.58 26.13
C SER A 117 7.66 -29.45 25.89
N SER A 118 7.56 -30.75 26.17
CA SER A 118 8.66 -31.71 25.89
C SER A 118 9.04 -31.79 24.41
N SER A 119 8.09 -31.52 23.51
CA SER A 119 8.33 -31.37 22.07
C SER A 119 9.03 -30.06 21.71
N GLY A 120 8.71 -28.95 22.38
CA GLY A 120 9.34 -27.65 22.18
C GLY A 120 10.82 -27.63 22.57
N LEU A 121 11.20 -28.39 23.60
CA LEU A 121 12.61 -28.55 24.00
C LEU A 121 13.46 -29.23 22.90
N LEU A 122 12.88 -30.19 22.17
CA LEU A 122 13.59 -30.93 21.12
C LEU A 122 13.74 -30.09 19.84
N ALA A 123 12.71 -29.32 19.49
CA ALA A 123 12.74 -28.37 18.37
C ALA A 123 13.73 -27.22 18.64
N ALA A 124 13.68 -26.62 19.83
CA ALA A 124 14.62 -25.56 20.22
C ALA A 124 16.09 -26.03 20.23
N ALA A 125 16.35 -27.29 20.60
CA ALA A 125 17.69 -27.87 20.51
C ALA A 125 18.17 -28.01 19.05
N GLN A 126 17.29 -28.37 18.12
CA GLN A 126 17.60 -28.46 16.69
C GLN A 126 17.81 -27.07 16.05
N ASP A 127 16.99 -26.09 16.45
CA ASP A 127 17.08 -24.72 15.96
C ASP A 127 18.31 -23.98 16.52
N SER A 128 18.76 -24.33 17.72
CA SER A 128 19.93 -23.69 18.35
C SER A 128 21.23 -23.90 17.55
N ASP A 129 21.43 -25.07 16.95
CA ASP A 129 22.61 -25.36 16.13
C ASP A 129 22.66 -24.47 14.87
N ALA A 130 21.51 -24.21 14.25
CA ALA A 130 21.40 -23.34 13.09
C ALA A 130 21.62 -21.86 13.47
N VAL A 131 21.13 -21.43 14.64
CA VAL A 131 21.36 -20.08 15.18
C VAL A 131 22.83 -19.86 15.47
N PHE A 132 23.53 -20.83 16.08
CA PHE A 132 24.96 -20.69 16.39
C PHE A 132 25.85 -20.66 15.15
N GLN A 133 25.52 -21.41 14.10
CA GLN A 133 26.29 -21.41 12.85
C GLN A 133 26.23 -20.09 12.09
N ARG A 134 25.14 -19.32 12.26
CA ARG A 134 24.89 -18.08 11.52
C ARG A 134 24.87 -16.84 12.43
N ILE A 135 25.40 -16.95 13.64
CA ILE A 135 25.26 -15.89 14.65
C ILE A 135 25.85 -14.54 14.20
N ASP A 136 26.92 -14.58 13.39
CA ASP A 136 27.54 -13.37 12.81
C ASP A 136 26.61 -12.68 11.80
N GLU A 137 25.77 -13.43 11.07
CA GLU A 137 24.77 -12.86 10.14
C GLU A 137 23.60 -12.21 10.90
N TYR A 138 23.32 -12.68 12.12
CA TYR A 138 22.30 -12.07 12.98
C TYR A 138 22.75 -10.73 13.56
N ASP A 139 24.05 -10.51 13.78
CA ASP A 139 24.57 -9.22 14.24
C ASP A 139 24.30 -8.11 13.21
N ASP A 140 24.55 -8.36 11.93
CA ASP A 140 24.24 -7.42 10.84
C ASP A 140 22.72 -7.16 10.75
N LEU A 141 21.90 -8.23 10.79
CA LEU A 141 20.44 -8.11 10.77
C LEU A 141 19.89 -7.37 12.00
N PHE A 142 20.53 -7.55 13.15
CA PHE A 142 20.19 -6.85 14.39
C PHE A 142 20.49 -5.37 14.28
N LEU A 143 21.65 -4.99 13.73
CA LEU A 143 22.01 -3.60 13.48
C LEU A 143 21.05 -2.95 12.48
N ASP A 144 20.66 -3.65 11.42
CA ASP A 144 19.64 -3.17 10.47
C ASP A 144 18.27 -2.95 11.15
N ARG A 145 17.85 -3.90 12.00
CA ARG A 145 16.60 -3.78 12.77
C ARG A 145 16.69 -2.68 13.84
N GLN A 146 17.86 -2.49 14.45
CA GLN A 146 18.14 -1.45 15.43
C GLN A 146 18.16 -0.07 14.77
N GLU A 147 18.81 0.10 13.62
CA GLU A 147 18.79 1.34 12.84
C GLU A 147 17.36 1.65 12.34
N ALA A 148 16.61 0.62 11.94
CA ALA A 148 15.19 0.72 11.64
C ALA A 148 14.30 1.03 12.86
N ALA A 149 14.76 0.75 14.08
CA ALA A 149 14.06 1.05 15.34
C ALA A 149 14.48 2.42 15.92
N GLU A 150 15.73 2.84 15.76
CA GLU A 150 16.27 4.15 16.16
C GLU A 150 15.80 5.27 15.22
N SER A 151 15.49 4.92 13.97
CA SER A 151 14.77 5.80 13.02
C SER A 151 13.25 5.86 13.27
N ARG A 152 12.70 5.02 14.17
CA ARG A 152 11.34 5.21 14.71
C ARG A 152 11.43 6.25 15.84
N PRO A 153 10.60 7.28 15.84
CA PRO A 153 10.56 8.19 16.99
C PRO A 153 10.03 7.43 18.20
N ASP A 154 10.81 7.53 19.27
CA ASP A 154 10.49 7.01 20.58
C ASP A 154 9.19 7.63 21.11
N VAL A 155 8.08 6.89 20.96
CA VAL A 155 6.71 7.32 21.34
C VAL A 155 6.63 7.63 22.84
N SER A 156 7.52 7.07 23.66
CA SER A 156 7.60 7.33 25.10
C SER A 156 8.01 8.76 25.45
N ARG A 157 8.70 9.47 24.54
CA ARG A 157 9.02 10.91 24.72
C ARG A 157 7.81 11.83 24.56
N TYR A 158 6.77 11.36 23.85
CA TYR A 158 5.56 12.13 23.56
C TYR A 158 4.40 11.73 24.47
N ALA A 159 4.46 10.58 25.15
CA ALA A 159 3.42 10.13 26.06
C ALA A 159 3.63 10.70 27.49
N LYS A 160 3.12 11.90 27.76
CA LYS A 160 2.83 12.28 29.16
C LYS A 160 1.59 11.51 29.63
N VAL A 161 1.78 10.67 30.64
CA VAL A 161 0.72 9.91 31.30
C VAL A 161 -0.06 10.84 32.22
N GLU A 162 -1.27 11.24 31.81
CA GLU A 162 -2.31 11.80 32.69
C GLU A 162 -3.71 11.33 32.25
N GLU A 163 -4.65 11.40 33.21
CA GLU A 163 -6.00 10.80 33.20
C GLU A 163 -6.87 11.18 31.99
N GLU A 164 -7.55 10.16 31.46
CA GLU A 164 -8.38 10.18 30.26
C GLU A 164 -9.56 11.17 30.40
N ARG A 165 -9.42 12.36 29.80
CA ARG A 165 -10.57 13.18 29.41
C ARG A 165 -11.20 12.57 28.17
N GLY A 166 -12.54 12.54 28.11
CA GLY A 166 -13.33 11.84 27.10
C GLY A 166 -13.30 12.40 25.67
N HIS A 167 -12.16 12.94 25.21
CA HIS A 167 -11.94 13.38 23.83
C HIS A 167 -10.95 12.44 23.13
N ALA A 168 -11.14 12.20 21.84
CA ALA A 168 -10.30 11.30 21.06
C ALA A 168 -8.88 11.85 20.87
N SER A 169 -7.86 11.01 21.15
CA SER A 169 -6.43 11.33 20.99
C SER A 169 -5.71 10.26 20.17
N THR A 170 -4.78 10.68 19.31
CA THR A 170 -3.94 9.79 18.48
C THR A 170 -3.12 8.82 19.33
N LEU A 171 -2.59 9.27 20.48
CA LEU A 171 -1.83 8.41 21.41
C LEU A 171 -2.72 7.36 22.10
N GLN A 172 -4.01 7.65 22.28
CA GLN A 172 -4.96 6.68 22.84
C GLN A 172 -5.30 5.61 21.79
N MET A 173 -5.54 6.05 20.54
CA MET A 173 -5.75 5.14 19.42
C MET A 173 -4.56 4.19 19.22
N MET A 174 -3.32 4.70 19.30
CA MET A 174 -2.12 3.87 19.22
C MET A 174 -2.04 2.83 20.34
N ARG A 175 -2.27 3.22 21.60
CA ARG A 175 -2.29 2.28 22.74
C ARG A 175 -3.34 1.18 22.55
N LEU A 176 -4.50 1.49 22.01
CA LEU A 176 -5.54 0.49 21.74
C LEU A 176 -5.12 -0.50 20.64
N LEU A 177 -4.45 -0.05 19.58
CA LEU A 177 -3.89 -0.93 18.56
C LEU A 177 -2.79 -1.82 19.13
N GLU A 178 -1.91 -1.28 19.97
CA GLU A 178 -0.85 -2.04 20.65
C GLU A 178 -1.43 -3.09 21.61
N GLN A 179 -2.49 -2.75 22.36
CA GLN A 179 -3.21 -3.70 23.21
C GLN A 179 -3.86 -4.81 22.39
N ALA A 180 -4.50 -4.49 21.26
CA ALA A 180 -5.05 -5.50 20.34
C ALA A 180 -3.96 -6.41 19.76
N LEU A 181 -2.78 -5.85 19.50
CA LEU A 181 -1.60 -6.61 19.06
C LEU A 181 -0.97 -7.44 20.20
N GLN A 182 -1.33 -7.26 21.46
CA GLN A 182 -0.85 -8.10 22.56
C GLN A 182 -1.85 -9.19 22.95
N ASP A 183 -3.15 -8.93 22.80
CA ASP A 183 -4.22 -9.87 23.16
C ASP A 183 -5.07 -10.30 21.96
N ASP A 184 -4.78 -11.49 21.42
CA ASP A 184 -5.50 -12.09 20.27
C ASP A 184 -6.95 -12.50 20.56
N ARG A 185 -7.40 -12.46 21.82
CA ARG A 185 -8.72 -12.97 22.21
C ARG A 185 -9.81 -11.90 22.26
N SER A 186 -9.46 -10.62 22.38
CA SER A 186 -10.43 -9.54 22.59
C SER A 186 -10.49 -8.56 21.42
N LEU A 187 -11.69 -8.32 20.89
CA LEU A 187 -11.97 -7.23 19.93
C LEU A 187 -12.29 -5.90 20.62
N GLU A 188 -12.34 -5.87 21.96
CA GLU A 188 -12.69 -4.67 22.71
C GLU A 188 -11.80 -3.46 22.38
N PRO A 189 -10.45 -3.60 22.26
CA PRO A 189 -9.61 -2.45 21.88
C PRO A 189 -9.90 -1.96 20.46
N CYS A 190 -10.22 -2.87 19.52
CA CYS A 190 -10.59 -2.53 18.14
C CYS A 190 -11.92 -1.75 18.06
N VAL A 191 -12.90 -2.14 18.88
CA VAL A 191 -14.19 -1.41 18.98
C VAL A 191 -13.96 -0.01 19.55
N LYS A 192 -13.20 0.11 20.64
CA LYS A 192 -12.85 1.42 21.22
C LYS A 192 -12.08 2.30 20.23
N PHE A 193 -11.14 1.72 19.49
CA PHE A 193 -10.42 2.43 18.42
C PHE A 193 -11.40 3.00 17.39
N PHE A 194 -12.33 2.16 16.90
CA PHE A 194 -13.35 2.59 15.94
C PHE A 194 -14.27 3.71 16.49
N ASP A 195 -14.65 3.62 17.76
CA ASP A 195 -15.48 4.66 18.41
C ASP A 195 -14.74 6.00 18.49
N LEU A 196 -13.44 5.99 18.85
CA LEU A 196 -12.61 7.21 18.85
C LEU A 196 -12.47 7.79 17.45
N CYS A 197 -12.22 6.97 16.42
CA CYS A 197 -12.19 7.44 15.03
C CYS A 197 -13.55 8.03 14.61
N SER A 198 -14.66 7.48 15.10
CA SER A 198 -16.00 7.99 14.83
C SER A 198 -16.27 9.33 15.51
N GLN A 199 -15.75 9.56 16.72
CA GLN A 199 -15.79 10.87 17.37
C GLN A 199 -15.04 11.92 16.53
N VAL A 200 -13.84 11.59 16.03
CA VAL A 200 -13.06 12.48 15.15
C VAL A 200 -13.80 12.76 13.84
N TYR A 201 -14.41 11.75 13.23
CA TYR A 201 -15.13 11.89 11.97
C TYR A 201 -16.39 12.77 12.08
N ASN A 202 -17.10 12.66 13.19
CA ASN A 202 -18.32 13.45 13.45
C ASN A 202 -18.03 14.79 14.13
N ALA A 203 -16.76 15.15 14.33
CA ALA A 203 -16.39 16.43 14.90
C ALA A 203 -16.67 17.55 13.89
N ASP A 204 -17.55 18.47 14.28
CA ASP A 204 -17.98 19.61 13.47
C ASP A 204 -17.09 20.87 13.67
N ASP A 205 -16.24 20.89 14.70
CA ASP A 205 -15.47 22.08 15.12
C ASP A 205 -13.95 21.78 15.22
N GLU A 206 -13.12 22.78 14.89
CA GLU A 206 -11.66 22.73 15.09
C GLU A 206 -11.30 22.48 16.56
N ASP A 207 -12.16 22.88 17.50
CA ASP A 207 -11.97 22.69 18.94
C ASP A 207 -11.94 21.21 19.34
N ALA A 208 -12.72 20.34 18.69
CA ALA A 208 -12.71 18.91 18.97
C ALA A 208 -11.45 18.20 18.42
N LEU A 209 -10.80 18.80 17.42
CA LEU A 209 -9.53 18.32 16.86
C LEU A 209 -8.30 18.80 17.65
N LYS A 210 -8.44 19.81 18.53
CA LYS A 210 -7.34 20.26 19.40
C LYS A 210 -6.85 19.16 20.33
N ASP A 211 -7.79 18.33 20.79
CA ASP A 211 -7.48 17.23 21.71
C ASP A 211 -6.86 16.01 21.01
N LEU A 212 -6.97 15.93 19.67
CA LEU A 212 -6.42 14.83 18.87
C LEU A 212 -4.91 14.68 19.04
N TRP A 213 -4.21 15.82 19.14
CA TRP A 213 -2.76 15.89 19.26
C TRP A 213 -2.31 16.30 20.66
N VAL A 214 -3.15 16.12 21.68
CA VAL A 214 -2.77 16.37 23.07
C VAL A 214 -1.56 15.51 23.43
N ASN A 215 -0.62 16.14 24.13
CA ASN A 215 0.68 15.59 24.51
C ASN A 215 1.63 15.27 23.36
N VAL A 216 1.23 15.45 22.09
CA VAL A 216 2.15 15.39 20.95
C VAL A 216 2.90 16.71 20.85
N GLU A 217 4.20 16.65 20.50
CA GLU A 217 4.97 17.85 20.21
C GLU A 217 4.25 18.71 19.15
N ARG A 218 4.32 20.03 19.30
CA ARG A 218 3.68 20.96 18.36
C ARG A 218 4.27 20.91 16.94
N SER A 219 5.34 20.14 16.71
CA SER A 219 5.99 20.01 15.42
C SER A 219 5.15 19.17 14.45
N ASP A 220 4.96 19.66 13.23
CA ASP A 220 4.23 18.91 12.18
C ASP A 220 4.93 17.60 11.82
N SER A 221 6.26 17.54 11.97
CA SER A 221 7.05 16.31 11.81
C SER A 221 6.65 15.23 12.81
N ALA A 222 6.48 15.56 14.10
CA ALA A 222 6.10 14.58 15.12
C ALA A 222 4.71 14.00 14.82
N LYS A 223 3.75 14.86 14.42
CA LYS A 223 2.41 14.43 14.01
C LYS A 223 2.45 13.48 12.81
N ARG A 224 3.27 13.77 11.80
CA ARG A 224 3.44 12.90 10.62
C ARG A 224 3.95 11.52 10.98
N VAL A 225 4.93 11.43 11.87
CA VAL A 225 5.45 10.11 12.20
C VAL A 225 4.47 9.30 13.04
N LEU A 226 3.73 9.94 13.96
CA LEU A 226 2.67 9.27 14.70
C LEU A 226 1.53 8.80 13.79
N ALA A 227 1.12 9.62 12.82
CA ALA A 227 0.12 9.23 11.82
C ALA A 227 0.57 7.98 11.04
N LYS A 228 1.83 7.97 10.58
CA LYS A 228 2.41 6.82 9.89
C LYS A 228 2.43 5.57 10.79
N GLN A 229 2.89 5.69 12.03
CA GLN A 229 2.97 4.57 12.98
C GLN A 229 1.59 4.01 13.31
N LEU A 230 0.58 4.87 13.49
CA LEU A 230 -0.79 4.45 13.73
C LEU A 230 -1.32 3.60 12.57
N VAL A 231 -1.10 4.04 11.33
CA VAL A 231 -1.50 3.28 10.13
C VAL A 231 -0.73 1.97 10.01
N ASP A 232 0.58 1.98 10.25
CA ASP A 232 1.41 0.78 10.15
C ASP A 232 0.99 -0.28 11.21
N ASN A 233 0.72 0.14 12.46
CA ASN A 233 0.19 -0.74 13.51
C ASN A 233 -1.20 -1.30 13.13
N ALA A 234 -2.06 -0.46 12.56
CA ALA A 234 -3.38 -0.87 12.08
C ALA A 234 -3.28 -1.91 10.96
N LEU A 235 -2.36 -1.74 9.99
CA LEU A 235 -2.13 -2.72 8.92
C LEU A 235 -1.65 -4.07 9.48
N VAL A 236 -0.66 -4.06 10.39
CA VAL A 236 -0.15 -5.30 11.02
C VAL A 236 -1.27 -6.02 11.78
N LEU A 237 -2.12 -5.28 12.50
CA LEU A 237 -3.25 -5.86 13.22
C LEU A 237 -4.27 -6.50 12.26
N MET A 238 -4.58 -5.84 11.15
CA MET A 238 -5.49 -6.37 10.13
C MET A 238 -4.91 -7.58 9.38
N GLU A 239 -3.58 -7.70 9.27
CA GLU A 239 -2.92 -8.89 8.73
C GLU A 239 -2.96 -10.06 9.72
N ARG A 240 -2.85 -9.78 11.03
CA ARG A 240 -2.83 -10.82 12.07
C ARG A 240 -4.22 -11.34 12.47
N ASP A 241 -5.21 -10.46 12.59
CA ASP A 241 -6.56 -10.82 13.03
C ASP A 241 -7.63 -10.32 12.05
N GLU A 242 -8.18 -11.23 11.25
CA GLU A 242 -9.18 -10.91 10.23
C GLU A 242 -10.48 -10.33 10.83
N ARG A 243 -10.83 -10.70 12.06
CA ARG A 243 -12.03 -10.20 12.75
C ARG A 243 -11.95 -8.70 13.05
N SER A 244 -10.74 -8.18 13.28
CA SER A 244 -10.50 -6.75 13.51
C SER A 244 -10.63 -5.90 12.25
N ARG A 245 -10.39 -6.50 11.08
CA ARG A 245 -10.26 -5.82 9.77
C ARG A 245 -11.40 -4.85 9.45
N PRO A 246 -12.69 -5.20 9.62
CA PRO A 246 -13.78 -4.27 9.32
C PRO A 246 -13.79 -3.01 10.20
N LEU A 247 -13.43 -3.14 11.48
CA LEU A 247 -13.42 -2.05 12.45
C LEU A 247 -12.24 -1.12 12.19
N ILE A 248 -11.05 -1.71 12.04
CA ILE A 248 -9.80 -0.96 11.84
C ILE A 248 -9.82 -0.23 10.50
N LEU A 249 -10.22 -0.90 9.41
CA LEU A 249 -10.29 -0.29 8.08
C LEU A 249 -11.27 0.89 8.02
N ARG A 250 -12.48 0.73 8.59
CA ARG A 250 -13.44 1.85 8.66
C ARG A 250 -12.98 2.96 9.60
N GLY A 251 -12.25 2.63 10.67
CA GLY A 251 -11.60 3.60 11.55
C GLY A 251 -10.56 4.43 10.81
N LEU A 252 -9.66 3.79 10.04
CA LEU A 252 -8.68 4.49 9.20
C LEU A 252 -9.36 5.38 8.15
N ALA A 253 -10.40 4.88 7.49
CA ALA A 253 -11.16 5.68 6.51
C ALA A 253 -11.80 6.91 7.15
N LYS A 254 -12.29 6.80 8.39
CA LYS A 254 -12.81 7.94 9.16
C LYS A 254 -11.72 8.96 9.49
N LEU A 255 -10.49 8.53 9.75
CA LEU A 255 -9.37 9.46 10.02
C LEU A 255 -8.91 10.25 8.78
N CYS A 256 -9.37 9.91 7.57
CA CYS A 256 -9.10 10.71 6.37
C CYS A 256 -9.61 12.15 6.44
N VAL A 257 -10.52 12.47 7.38
CA VAL A 257 -10.98 13.85 7.61
C VAL A 257 -9.93 14.74 8.29
N VAL A 258 -8.89 14.15 8.88
CA VAL A 258 -7.88 14.88 9.66
C VAL A 258 -6.84 15.52 8.74
N LYS A 259 -6.78 16.85 8.78
CA LYS A 259 -5.88 17.67 7.95
C LYS A 259 -4.44 17.76 8.46
N GLU A 260 -4.25 17.63 9.77
CA GLU A 260 -2.94 17.80 10.42
C GLU A 260 -2.07 16.55 10.33
N GLY A 261 -0.74 16.73 10.29
CA GLY A 261 0.21 15.62 10.33
C GLY A 261 0.12 14.66 9.14
N ASN A 262 -0.44 15.07 8.00
CA ASN A 262 -0.65 14.21 6.83
C ASN A 262 -1.45 12.92 7.15
N MET A 263 -2.35 12.96 8.15
CA MET A 263 -3.12 11.78 8.58
C MET A 263 -3.96 11.20 7.43
N SER A 264 -4.61 12.05 6.65
CA SER A 264 -5.36 11.66 5.45
C SER A 264 -4.50 10.90 4.44
N GLY A 265 -3.30 11.42 4.13
CA GLY A 265 -2.36 10.81 3.20
C GLY A 265 -1.87 9.44 3.68
N GLU A 266 -1.54 9.30 4.97
CA GLU A 266 -1.13 8.02 5.54
C GLU A 266 -2.28 7.01 5.58
N CYS A 267 -3.49 7.41 5.95
CA CYS A 267 -4.66 6.52 5.93
C CYS A 267 -4.97 6.05 4.51
N LEU A 268 -4.93 6.95 3.52
CA LEU A 268 -5.11 6.61 2.10
C LEU A 268 -3.98 5.72 1.57
N ARG A 269 -2.74 5.87 2.06
CA ARG A 269 -1.65 4.93 1.76
C ARG A 269 -1.98 3.52 2.26
N GLY A 270 -2.45 3.40 3.50
CA GLY A 270 -2.86 2.11 4.08
C GLY A 270 -4.02 1.47 3.31
N ILE A 271 -5.07 2.25 3.02
CA ILE A 271 -6.22 1.81 2.20
C ILE A 271 -5.75 1.40 0.80
N SER A 272 -4.84 2.16 0.18
CA SER A 272 -4.29 1.83 -1.14
C SER A 272 -3.58 0.47 -1.13
N LEU A 273 -2.80 0.16 -0.11
CA LEU A 273 -2.11 -1.14 -0.01
C LEU A 273 -3.12 -2.30 0.03
N LEU A 274 -4.18 -2.15 0.82
CA LEU A 274 -5.24 -3.16 0.92
C LEU A 274 -6.00 -3.34 -0.40
N ILE A 275 -6.34 -2.25 -1.09
CA ILE A 275 -6.96 -2.32 -2.42
C ILE A 275 -6.05 -3.07 -3.40
N GLN A 276 -4.74 -2.81 -3.38
CA GLN A 276 -3.80 -3.51 -4.26
C GLN A 276 -3.70 -5.01 -3.93
N GLN A 277 -3.68 -5.38 -2.65
CA GLN A 277 -3.69 -6.78 -2.23
C GLN A 277 -4.96 -7.50 -2.70
N GLN A 278 -6.12 -6.84 -2.56
CA GLN A 278 -7.43 -7.36 -2.99
C GLN A 278 -7.57 -7.47 -4.52
N GLU A 279 -6.94 -6.56 -5.28
CA GLU A 279 -6.89 -6.64 -6.74
C GLU A 279 -6.07 -7.86 -7.21
N VAL A 280 -4.91 -8.11 -6.59
CA VAL A 280 -4.02 -9.24 -6.93
C VAL A 280 -4.63 -10.59 -6.56
N ALA A 281 -5.43 -10.65 -5.50
CA ALA A 281 -6.11 -11.86 -5.05
C ALA A 281 -7.22 -12.36 -5.99
N GLY A 282 -7.54 -11.64 -7.07
CA GLY A 282 -8.33 -12.18 -8.19
C GLY A 282 -9.83 -12.29 -7.96
N GLY A 283 -10.41 -11.51 -7.04
CA GLY A 283 -11.87 -11.38 -6.91
C GLY A 283 -12.64 -12.63 -6.44
N ALA A 284 -11.96 -13.76 -6.18
CA ALA A 284 -12.56 -14.86 -5.44
C ALA A 284 -13.05 -14.30 -4.10
N GLU A 285 -14.34 -14.49 -3.83
CA GLU A 285 -15.09 -13.98 -2.68
C GLU A 285 -14.28 -14.08 -1.39
N SER A 286 -13.48 -13.06 -1.12
CA SER A 286 -12.90 -12.89 0.19
C SER A 286 -14.06 -12.40 1.03
N GLU A 287 -14.44 -13.14 2.07
CA GLU A 287 -15.38 -12.69 3.12
C GLU A 287 -14.93 -11.39 3.82
N ASN A 288 -13.78 -10.84 3.42
CA ASN A 288 -13.17 -9.62 3.88
C ASN A 288 -13.81 -8.38 3.26
N LEU A 289 -13.97 -7.36 4.10
CA LEU A 289 -14.48 -6.04 3.71
C LEU A 289 -13.65 -5.43 2.57
N ASP A 290 -14.31 -5.06 1.47
CA ASP A 290 -13.67 -4.44 0.31
C ASP A 290 -13.17 -3.02 0.66
N ALA A 291 -11.86 -2.79 0.59
CA ALA A 291 -11.26 -1.52 0.94
C ALA A 291 -11.62 -0.40 -0.04
N ALA A 292 -11.87 -0.73 -1.31
CA ALA A 292 -12.35 0.23 -2.29
C ALA A 292 -13.79 0.65 -1.99
N GLN A 293 -14.62 -0.29 -1.53
CA GLN A 293 -15.98 0.02 -1.08
C GLN A 293 -15.97 0.90 0.17
N VAL A 294 -15.09 0.64 1.14
CA VAL A 294 -14.95 1.51 2.33
C VAL A 294 -14.52 2.93 1.95
N LEU A 295 -13.60 3.08 0.99
CA LEU A 295 -13.24 4.37 0.43
C LEU A 295 -14.49 5.09 -0.10
N ALA A 296 -15.30 4.40 -0.90
CA ALA A 296 -16.53 4.93 -1.51
C ALA A 296 -17.63 5.26 -0.49
N ASP A 297 -17.76 4.47 0.59
CA ASP A 297 -18.83 4.62 1.59
C ASP A 297 -18.51 5.64 2.69
N VAL A 298 -17.22 5.90 2.97
CA VAL A 298 -16.80 6.71 4.13
C VAL A 298 -16.02 7.94 3.73
N VAL A 299 -15.01 7.78 2.86
CA VAL A 299 -14.07 8.87 2.54
C VAL A 299 -14.67 9.82 1.51
N LEU A 300 -15.23 9.29 0.41
CA LEU A 300 -15.76 10.12 -0.67
C LEU A 300 -17.02 10.93 -0.27
N PRO A 301 -17.95 10.42 0.56
CA PRO A 301 -19.06 11.22 1.06
C PRO A 301 -18.59 12.35 1.96
N ALA A 302 -17.66 12.08 2.89
CA ALA A 302 -17.07 13.12 3.74
C ALA A 302 -16.35 14.22 2.93
N LEU A 303 -15.62 13.82 1.88
CA LEU A 303 -14.98 14.75 0.95
C LEU A 303 -16.01 15.66 0.26
N THR A 304 -17.17 15.12 -0.10
CA THR A 304 -18.24 15.87 -0.77
C THR A 304 -18.98 16.79 0.20
N GLU A 305 -19.29 16.31 1.40
CA GLU A 305 -19.94 17.10 2.46
C GLU A 305 -19.07 18.27 2.94
N ARG A 306 -17.74 18.06 3.00
CA ARG A 306 -16.75 19.04 3.47
C ARG A 306 -16.05 19.77 2.32
N ALA A 307 -16.62 19.78 1.11
CA ALA A 307 -16.02 20.37 -0.08
C ALA A 307 -15.73 21.88 0.04
N SER A 308 -16.36 22.59 1.00
CA SER A 308 -16.05 23.98 1.32
C SER A 308 -14.69 24.20 1.99
N ASP A 309 -14.13 23.17 2.63
CA ASP A 309 -12.76 23.20 3.17
C ASP A 309 -11.78 22.79 2.07
N GLU A 310 -11.19 23.81 1.43
CA GLU A 310 -10.23 23.64 0.34
C GLU A 310 -8.99 22.85 0.76
N TYR A 311 -8.48 23.07 1.98
CA TYR A 311 -7.26 22.41 2.45
C TYR A 311 -7.51 20.92 2.69
N HIS A 312 -8.63 20.58 3.33
CA HIS A 312 -9.05 19.20 3.51
C HIS A 312 -9.25 18.52 2.15
N THR A 313 -9.99 19.17 1.24
CA THR A 313 -10.29 18.65 -0.09
C THR A 313 -9.01 18.34 -0.88
N LEU A 314 -8.08 19.30 -0.96
CA LEU A 314 -6.81 19.11 -1.66
C LEU A 314 -5.94 18.03 -1.00
N SER A 315 -5.95 17.94 0.33
CA SER A 315 -5.21 16.90 1.06
C SER A 315 -5.68 15.49 0.70
N VAL A 316 -6.99 15.25 0.70
CA VAL A 316 -7.58 13.97 0.31
C VAL A 316 -7.36 13.68 -1.17
N ILE A 317 -7.60 14.65 -2.05
CA ILE A 317 -7.37 14.50 -3.51
C ILE A 317 -5.91 14.17 -3.79
N LYS A 318 -4.95 14.83 -3.12
CA LYS A 318 -3.52 14.52 -3.23
C LYS A 318 -3.21 13.11 -2.76
N GLY A 319 -3.80 12.67 -1.63
CA GLY A 319 -3.69 11.30 -1.16
C GLY A 319 -4.19 10.28 -2.19
N ILE A 320 -5.39 10.49 -2.75
CA ILE A 320 -5.97 9.62 -3.79
C ILE A 320 -5.09 9.61 -5.05
N SER A 321 -4.58 10.78 -5.47
CA SER A 321 -3.72 10.91 -6.66
C SER A 321 -2.42 10.11 -6.55
N SER A 322 -1.95 9.87 -5.33
CA SER A 322 -0.75 9.08 -5.04
C SER A 322 -0.99 7.57 -4.99
N MET A 323 -2.26 7.13 -4.94
CA MET A 323 -2.62 5.72 -4.94
C MET A 323 -2.27 5.06 -6.28
N LYS A 324 -1.92 3.77 -6.23
CA LYS A 324 -1.64 3.00 -7.44
C LYS A 324 -2.94 2.75 -8.22
N PRO A 325 -3.03 3.15 -9.51
CA PRO A 325 -4.25 2.96 -10.29
C PRO A 325 -4.59 1.47 -10.48
N CYS A 326 -5.85 1.11 -10.24
CA CYS A 326 -6.39 -0.25 -10.43
C CYS A 326 -7.90 -0.18 -10.70
N ARG A 327 -8.52 -1.31 -11.07
CA ARG A 327 -9.94 -1.33 -11.46
C ARG A 327 -10.86 -1.01 -10.29
N ARG A 328 -10.66 -1.65 -9.13
CA ARG A 328 -11.45 -1.40 -7.91
C ARG A 328 -11.44 0.06 -7.47
N LEU A 329 -10.26 0.69 -7.45
CA LEU A 329 -10.14 2.11 -7.13
C LEU A 329 -10.90 2.97 -8.14
N ALA A 330 -10.80 2.65 -9.43
CA ALA A 330 -11.54 3.39 -10.45
C ALA A 330 -13.04 3.32 -10.21
N GLU A 331 -13.60 2.11 -10.03
CA GLU A 331 -15.03 1.91 -9.75
C GLU A 331 -15.49 2.68 -8.50
N ALA A 332 -14.72 2.67 -7.41
CA ALA A 332 -15.03 3.40 -6.18
C ALA A 332 -15.10 4.92 -6.36
N LEU A 333 -14.29 5.51 -7.25
CA LEU A 333 -14.23 6.96 -7.48
C LEU A 333 -15.41 7.51 -8.29
N GLY A 334 -16.37 6.69 -8.73
CA GLY A 334 -17.49 7.15 -9.56
C GLY A 334 -18.32 8.26 -8.93
N SER A 335 -18.60 8.16 -7.63
CA SER A 335 -19.44 9.12 -6.90
C SER A 335 -18.80 10.51 -6.75
N CYS A 336 -17.46 10.62 -6.85
CA CYS A 336 -16.77 11.90 -6.69
C CYS A 336 -16.57 12.66 -8.01
N ILE A 337 -16.94 12.10 -9.17
CA ILE A 337 -16.74 12.76 -10.48
C ILE A 337 -17.43 14.14 -10.59
N PRO A 338 -18.67 14.35 -10.10
CA PRO A 338 -19.28 15.68 -10.10
C PRO A 338 -18.46 16.70 -9.31
N LEU A 339 -18.01 16.33 -8.09
CA LEU A 339 -17.14 17.17 -7.28
C LEU A 339 -15.83 17.49 -8.00
N LEU A 340 -15.18 16.49 -8.63
CA LEU A 340 -13.95 16.72 -9.39
C LEU A 340 -14.18 17.67 -10.58
N SER A 341 -15.33 17.61 -11.23
CA SER A 341 -15.71 18.54 -12.29
C SER A 341 -15.87 19.97 -11.77
N ASP A 342 -16.53 20.14 -10.61
CA ASP A 342 -16.67 21.45 -9.97
C ASP A 342 -15.31 22.02 -9.55
N LEU A 343 -14.44 21.17 -8.99
CA LEU A 343 -13.07 21.54 -8.64
C LEU A 343 -12.25 21.97 -9.86
N LEU A 344 -12.45 21.37 -11.04
CA LEU A 344 -11.79 21.83 -12.28
C LEU A 344 -12.27 23.22 -12.72
N GLN A 345 -13.50 23.62 -12.38
CA GLN A 345 -14.05 24.94 -12.69
C GLN A 345 -13.59 26.01 -11.69
N SER A 346 -13.47 25.65 -10.41
CA SER A 346 -13.04 26.57 -9.35
C SER A 346 -11.52 26.69 -9.22
N PHE A 347 -10.82 25.56 -9.31
CA PHE A 347 -9.38 25.41 -9.21
C PHE A 347 -8.82 25.00 -10.56
N ALA A 348 -8.87 25.94 -11.51
CA ALA A 348 -8.24 25.74 -12.81
C ALA A 348 -6.73 25.58 -12.58
N THR A 349 -6.23 24.33 -12.64
CA THR A 349 -4.83 23.88 -12.89
C THR A 349 -4.22 22.88 -11.88
N GLU A 350 -4.94 22.36 -10.90
CA GLU A 350 -4.36 21.33 -10.03
C GLU A 350 -4.18 20.00 -10.79
N GLU A 351 -2.92 19.64 -11.08
CA GLU A 351 -2.53 18.37 -11.72
C GLU A 351 -3.11 17.16 -10.98
N THR A 352 -3.22 17.28 -9.66
CA THR A 352 -3.77 16.25 -8.77
C THR A 352 -5.23 15.90 -9.10
N VAL A 353 -6.07 16.88 -9.48
CA VAL A 353 -7.48 16.65 -9.83
C VAL A 353 -7.59 15.86 -11.14
N TYR A 354 -6.83 16.26 -12.16
CA TYR A 354 -6.77 15.51 -13.42
C TYR A 354 -6.24 14.10 -13.21
N ARG A 355 -5.27 13.92 -12.32
CA ARG A 355 -4.75 12.60 -11.96
C ARG A 355 -5.84 11.70 -11.38
N VAL A 356 -6.65 12.19 -10.45
CA VAL A 356 -7.77 11.42 -9.87
C VAL A 356 -8.84 11.10 -10.92
N ILE A 357 -9.20 12.06 -11.78
CA ILE A 357 -10.13 11.82 -12.90
C ILE A 357 -9.58 10.76 -13.86
N ALA A 358 -8.27 10.78 -14.15
CA ALA A 358 -7.62 9.79 -14.99
C ALA A 358 -7.69 8.39 -14.37
N ILE A 359 -7.61 8.25 -13.05
CA ILE A 359 -7.82 6.96 -12.37
C ILE A 359 -9.30 6.56 -12.47
N ALA A 360 -10.23 7.45 -12.14
CA ALA A 360 -11.67 7.17 -12.19
C ALA A 360 -12.12 6.71 -13.59
N CYS A 361 -11.63 7.35 -14.66
CA CYS A 361 -11.95 7.02 -16.05
C CYS A 361 -11.37 5.69 -16.55
N MET A 362 -10.67 4.92 -15.71
CA MET A 362 -10.36 3.52 -16.04
C MET A 362 -11.63 2.64 -16.06
N SER A 363 -12.69 3.06 -15.35
CA SER A 363 -14.03 2.44 -15.46
C SER A 363 -14.82 3.06 -16.62
N ALA A 364 -15.50 2.21 -17.38
CA ALA A 364 -16.37 2.64 -18.48
C ALA A 364 -17.58 3.45 -17.99
N GLU A 365 -18.15 3.08 -16.84
CA GLU A 365 -19.30 3.78 -16.24
C GLU A 365 -18.91 5.20 -15.84
N ASN A 366 -17.72 5.35 -15.25
CA ASN A 366 -17.16 6.66 -14.90
C ASN A 366 -16.85 7.54 -16.10
N CYS A 367 -16.50 6.95 -17.25
CA CYS A 367 -16.35 7.71 -18.50
C CYS A 367 -17.69 8.33 -18.94
N VAL A 368 -18.81 7.63 -18.71
CA VAL A 368 -20.16 8.15 -19.01
C VAL A 368 -20.46 9.36 -18.12
N GLU A 369 -20.24 9.23 -16.82
CA GLU A 369 -20.45 10.32 -15.85
C GLU A 369 -19.54 11.52 -16.16
N ALA A 370 -18.25 11.30 -16.39
CA ALA A 370 -17.31 12.36 -16.76
C ALA A 370 -17.73 13.10 -18.04
N THR A 371 -18.29 12.38 -19.02
CA THR A 371 -18.85 12.98 -20.24
C THR A 371 -20.12 13.78 -19.95
N GLY A 372 -20.96 13.31 -19.02
CA GLY A 372 -22.13 14.03 -18.52
C GLY A 372 -21.77 15.37 -17.88
N GLN A 373 -20.68 15.39 -17.11
CA GLN A 373 -20.15 16.57 -16.44
C GLN A 373 -19.37 17.54 -17.37
N GLY A 374 -19.17 17.20 -18.63
CA GLY A 374 -18.50 18.08 -19.60
C GLY A 374 -16.96 18.09 -19.53
N ILE A 375 -16.36 17.15 -18.77
CA ILE A 375 -14.90 17.04 -18.61
C ILE A 375 -14.17 16.87 -19.97
N PRO A 376 -14.63 15.99 -20.90
CA PRO A 376 -14.00 15.83 -22.21
C PRO A 376 -13.89 17.13 -23.01
N GLN A 377 -14.87 18.03 -22.91
CA GLN A 377 -14.91 19.30 -23.61
C GLN A 377 -13.86 20.26 -23.08
N THR A 378 -13.71 20.32 -21.75
CA THR A 378 -12.66 21.09 -21.08
C THR A 378 -11.27 20.59 -21.46
N ILE A 379 -11.04 19.28 -21.37
CA ILE A 379 -9.74 18.66 -21.73
C ILE A 379 -9.40 18.88 -23.20
N CYS A 380 -10.37 18.71 -24.10
CA CYS A 380 -10.15 18.92 -25.53
C CYS A 380 -9.69 20.35 -25.82
N ARG A 381 -10.26 21.36 -25.14
CA ARG A 381 -9.82 22.76 -25.29
C ARG A 381 -8.39 22.94 -24.80
N THR A 382 -8.06 22.37 -23.64
CA THR A 382 -6.71 22.44 -23.06
C THR A 382 -5.68 21.80 -23.98
N LEU A 383 -5.93 20.58 -24.48
CA LEU A 383 -4.98 19.85 -25.34
C LEU A 383 -4.74 20.54 -26.68
N LEU A 384 -5.74 21.23 -27.24
CA LEU A 384 -5.58 22.00 -28.48
C LEU A 384 -4.77 23.30 -28.29
N GLN A 385 -4.65 23.79 -27.06
CA GLN A 385 -3.95 25.02 -26.72
C GLN A 385 -2.57 24.79 -26.10
N THR A 386 -2.25 23.53 -25.76
CA THR A 386 -1.04 23.18 -25.00
C THR A 386 -0.15 22.27 -25.84
N GLU A 387 1.08 22.72 -26.08
CA GLU A 387 2.11 21.87 -26.67
C GLU A 387 2.61 20.84 -25.65
N LEU A 388 3.15 19.71 -26.14
CA LEU A 388 3.73 18.67 -25.28
C LEU A 388 4.84 19.26 -24.40
N PRO A 389 4.69 19.25 -23.06
CA PRO A 389 5.67 19.90 -22.18
C PRO A 389 7.04 19.22 -22.19
N THR A 390 8.09 20.01 -21.96
CA THR A 390 9.46 19.51 -21.78
C THR A 390 9.72 19.06 -20.35
N GLU A 391 9.11 19.73 -19.38
CA GLU A 391 9.24 19.44 -17.95
C GLU A 391 8.48 18.18 -17.53
N GLU A 392 9.01 17.49 -16.51
CA GLU A 392 8.53 16.17 -16.08
C GLU A 392 7.09 16.20 -15.54
N ALA A 393 6.76 17.16 -14.67
CA ALA A 393 5.40 17.34 -14.14
C ALA A 393 4.39 17.65 -15.26
N GLY A 394 4.74 18.60 -16.15
CA GLY A 394 3.91 18.94 -17.30
C GLY A 394 3.62 17.73 -18.21
N ARG A 395 4.59 16.83 -18.39
CA ARG A 395 4.38 15.59 -19.17
C ARG A 395 3.42 14.61 -18.50
N GLN A 396 3.46 14.50 -17.17
CA GLN A 396 2.57 13.62 -16.43
C GLN A 396 1.13 14.11 -16.53
N LEU A 397 0.90 15.40 -16.28
CA LEU A 397 -0.40 16.04 -16.52
C LEU A 397 -0.89 15.82 -17.96
N TYR A 398 -0.04 16.07 -18.96
CA TYR A 398 -0.41 15.88 -20.37
C TYR A 398 -0.83 14.44 -20.67
N ASN A 399 -0.11 13.46 -20.11
CA ASN A 399 -0.46 12.05 -20.23
C ASN A 399 -1.81 11.72 -19.56
N ASP A 400 -2.10 12.30 -18.40
CA ASP A 400 -3.39 12.12 -17.72
C ASP A 400 -4.53 12.73 -18.56
N LEU A 401 -4.34 13.93 -19.13
CA LEU A 401 -5.31 14.55 -20.06
C LEU A 401 -5.59 13.66 -21.28
N CYS A 402 -4.55 13.16 -21.95
CA CYS A 402 -4.68 12.25 -23.09
C CYS A 402 -5.37 10.94 -22.69
N SER A 403 -5.06 10.41 -21.52
CA SER A 403 -5.68 9.18 -21.00
C SER A 403 -7.18 9.36 -20.74
N ILE A 404 -7.59 10.47 -20.13
CA ILE A 404 -9.01 10.77 -19.91
C ILE A 404 -9.73 10.93 -21.24
N ALA A 405 -9.20 11.76 -22.13
CA ALA A 405 -9.79 11.99 -23.45
C ALA A 405 -9.92 10.69 -24.25
N GLY A 406 -8.87 9.87 -24.27
CA GLY A 406 -8.86 8.62 -25.01
C GLY A 406 -9.84 7.59 -24.48
N ARG A 407 -9.94 7.42 -23.15
CA ARG A 407 -10.91 6.50 -22.53
C ARG A 407 -12.35 6.96 -22.72
N CYS A 408 -12.61 8.26 -22.57
CA CYS A 408 -13.94 8.83 -22.83
C CYS A 408 -14.34 8.63 -24.30
N ALA A 409 -13.43 8.87 -25.26
CA ALA A 409 -13.70 8.62 -26.67
C ALA A 409 -13.94 7.13 -26.97
N TRP A 410 -13.23 6.24 -26.29
CA TRP A 410 -13.36 4.79 -26.49
C TRP A 410 -14.71 4.26 -25.99
N HIS A 411 -15.15 4.69 -24.80
CA HIS A 411 -16.35 4.18 -24.15
C HIS A 411 -17.62 4.98 -24.48
N VAL A 412 -17.51 6.27 -24.81
CA VAL A 412 -18.66 7.17 -24.95
C VAL A 412 -18.68 7.84 -26.33
N ARG A 413 -19.62 7.39 -27.17
CA ARG A 413 -19.81 7.89 -28.55
C ARG A 413 -19.95 9.42 -28.62
N LYS A 414 -20.67 10.03 -27.67
CA LYS A 414 -20.88 11.50 -27.64
C LYS A 414 -19.56 12.27 -27.45
N ALA A 415 -18.69 11.78 -26.56
CA ALA A 415 -17.37 12.38 -26.34
C ALA A 415 -16.50 12.23 -27.59
N ALA A 416 -16.48 11.03 -28.19
CA ALA A 416 -15.74 10.75 -29.42
C ALA A 416 -16.14 11.70 -30.56
N LEU A 417 -17.44 11.84 -30.85
CA LEU A 417 -17.93 12.73 -31.90
C LEU A 417 -17.57 14.20 -31.67
N TYR A 418 -17.60 14.66 -30.41
CA TYR A 418 -17.18 16.02 -30.07
C TYR A 418 -15.69 16.23 -30.36
N MET A 419 -14.83 15.32 -29.92
CA MET A 419 -13.38 15.39 -30.12
C MET A 419 -13.00 15.30 -31.60
N THR A 420 -13.68 14.44 -32.38
CA THR A 420 -13.51 14.36 -33.82
C THR A 420 -13.87 15.68 -34.50
N LYS A 421 -15.00 16.30 -34.12
CA LYS A 421 -15.40 17.61 -34.66
C LYS A 421 -14.38 18.70 -34.34
N ALA A 422 -13.74 18.62 -33.18
CA ALA A 422 -12.65 19.51 -32.77
C ALA A 422 -11.29 19.15 -33.40
N ARG A 423 -11.23 18.12 -34.25
CA ARG A 423 -10.01 17.61 -34.92
C ARG A 423 -8.91 17.15 -33.96
N LEU A 424 -9.29 16.70 -32.77
CA LEU A 424 -8.32 16.23 -31.77
C LEU A 424 -7.55 14.98 -32.26
N HIS A 425 -8.18 14.13 -33.08
CA HIS A 425 -7.55 12.94 -33.67
C HIS A 425 -6.38 13.29 -34.58
N THR A 426 -6.47 14.34 -35.40
CA THR A 426 -5.41 14.71 -36.36
C THR A 426 -4.43 15.73 -35.81
N GLU A 427 -4.91 16.83 -35.23
CA GLU A 427 -4.08 17.98 -34.82
C GLU A 427 -3.20 17.66 -33.62
N VAL A 428 -3.66 16.80 -32.72
CA VAL A 428 -2.94 16.47 -31.48
C VAL A 428 -2.54 14.99 -31.48
N PHE A 429 -3.51 14.08 -31.57
CA PHE A 429 -3.24 12.68 -31.23
C PHE A 429 -2.36 11.99 -32.27
N LEU A 430 -2.75 12.01 -33.55
CA LEU A 430 -1.94 11.46 -34.63
C LEU A 430 -0.60 12.19 -34.79
N PHE A 431 -0.59 13.52 -34.64
CA PHE A 431 0.63 14.32 -34.73
C PHE A 431 1.68 13.86 -33.70
N TYR A 432 1.33 13.86 -32.41
CA TYR A 432 2.27 13.43 -31.37
C TYR A 432 2.55 11.94 -31.40
N MET A 433 1.58 11.09 -31.78
CA MET A 433 1.80 9.66 -31.96
C MET A 433 2.86 9.38 -33.05
N ARG A 434 2.79 10.07 -34.20
CA ARG A 434 3.80 9.97 -35.26
C ARG A 434 5.18 10.43 -34.79
N ASN A 435 5.25 11.55 -34.08
CA ASN A 435 6.51 12.05 -33.53
C ASN A 435 7.14 11.09 -32.51
N LEU A 436 6.31 10.48 -31.65
CA LEU A 436 6.76 9.55 -30.64
C LEU A 436 7.16 8.20 -31.22
N MET A 437 6.34 7.58 -32.08
CA MET A 437 6.63 6.25 -32.66
C MET A 437 7.73 6.32 -33.73
N GLY A 438 7.72 7.39 -34.54
CA GLY A 438 8.59 7.53 -35.71
C GLY A 438 8.26 6.50 -36.80
N GLU A 439 8.54 6.85 -38.05
CA GLU A 439 8.29 5.95 -39.16
C GLU A 439 9.33 4.81 -39.16
N ARG A 440 8.87 3.57 -38.96
CA ARG A 440 9.70 2.33 -38.97
C ARG A 440 10.81 2.27 -37.91
N LEU A 441 10.69 3.02 -36.82
CA LEU A 441 11.58 2.89 -35.68
C LEU A 441 11.10 1.79 -34.72
N PRO A 442 12.00 1.06 -34.05
CA PRO A 442 11.62 -0.01 -33.15
C PRO A 442 10.90 0.54 -31.91
N SER A 443 9.76 -0.05 -31.54
CA SER A 443 8.96 0.37 -30.38
C SER A 443 9.69 0.19 -29.04
N SER A 444 10.66 -0.71 -28.98
CA SER A 444 11.52 -0.95 -27.80
C SER A 444 12.37 0.25 -27.39
N ARG A 445 12.55 1.24 -28.27
CA ARG A 445 13.28 2.49 -27.95
C ARG A 445 12.53 3.40 -26.98
N LEU A 446 11.22 3.25 -26.88
CA LEU A 446 10.38 4.15 -26.09
C LEU A 446 10.58 3.88 -24.61
N THR A 447 10.80 4.95 -23.85
CA THR A 447 10.75 4.87 -22.39
C THR A 447 9.35 4.45 -21.93
N VAL A 448 9.24 3.93 -20.71
CA VAL A 448 7.93 3.53 -20.12
C VAL A 448 6.92 4.68 -20.15
N ARG A 449 7.37 5.93 -19.96
CA ARG A 449 6.49 7.11 -19.96
C ARG A 449 6.04 7.49 -21.37
N GLU A 450 6.95 7.50 -22.34
CA GLU A 450 6.60 7.74 -23.74
C GLU A 450 5.67 6.66 -24.29
N ALA A 451 5.89 5.40 -23.91
CA ALA A 451 5.01 4.30 -24.28
C ALA A 451 3.61 4.45 -23.68
N LYS A 452 3.47 4.92 -22.44
CA LYS A 452 2.17 5.23 -21.80
C LYS A 452 1.45 6.38 -22.49
N LEU A 453 2.15 7.47 -22.78
CA LEU A 453 1.58 8.60 -23.51
C LEU A 453 1.12 8.17 -24.90
N CYS A 454 1.98 7.49 -25.65
CA CYS A 454 1.67 6.97 -26.98
C CYS A 454 0.47 6.02 -26.94
N TYR A 455 0.40 5.12 -25.95
CA TYR A 455 -0.76 4.26 -25.73
C TYR A 455 -2.06 5.08 -25.55
N GLY A 456 -2.05 6.11 -24.70
CA GLY A 456 -3.20 6.99 -24.49
C GLY A 456 -3.66 7.70 -25.77
N LEU A 457 -2.70 8.24 -26.53
CA LEU A 457 -2.96 8.86 -27.84
C LEU A 457 -3.56 7.86 -28.83
N MET A 458 -2.97 6.66 -28.95
CA MET A 458 -3.47 5.59 -29.82
C MET A 458 -4.92 5.23 -29.48
N MET A 459 -5.20 4.95 -28.20
CA MET A 459 -6.55 4.57 -27.75
C MET A 459 -7.59 5.65 -28.04
N GLY A 460 -7.23 6.94 -27.91
CA GLY A 460 -8.16 8.02 -28.26
C GLY A 460 -8.43 8.18 -29.75
N VAL A 461 -7.40 8.02 -30.61
CA VAL A 461 -7.60 7.97 -32.07
C VAL A 461 -8.58 6.85 -32.41
N TYR A 462 -8.40 5.66 -31.83
CA TYR A 462 -9.26 4.52 -32.13
C TYR A 462 -10.69 4.70 -31.61
N GLY A 463 -10.87 5.30 -30.43
CA GLY A 463 -12.20 5.64 -29.91
C GLY A 463 -12.97 6.59 -30.81
N MET A 464 -12.28 7.61 -31.34
CA MET A 464 -12.82 8.54 -32.34
C MET A 464 -13.16 7.85 -33.66
N MET A 465 -12.25 7.02 -34.20
CA MET A 465 -12.48 6.26 -35.44
C MET A 465 -13.66 5.28 -35.32
N LYS A 466 -13.78 4.58 -34.19
CA LYS A 466 -14.88 3.65 -33.92
C LYS A 466 -16.24 4.34 -33.94
N SER A 467 -16.29 5.62 -33.57
CA SER A 467 -17.52 6.39 -33.44
C SER A 467 -17.85 7.29 -34.64
N SER A 468 -16.87 7.59 -35.50
CA SER A 468 -16.98 8.46 -36.68
C SER A 468 -16.37 7.79 -37.92
N PRO A 469 -17.20 7.46 -38.93
CA PRO A 469 -16.73 6.97 -40.24
C PRO A 469 -15.80 7.97 -40.94
N GLU A 470 -16.00 9.27 -40.73
CA GLU A 470 -15.16 10.33 -41.29
C GLU A 470 -13.74 10.28 -40.70
N ALA A 471 -13.62 10.15 -39.37
CA ALA A 471 -12.33 9.98 -38.71
C ALA A 471 -11.64 8.68 -39.15
N MET A 472 -12.40 7.58 -39.28
CA MET A 472 -11.88 6.31 -39.80
C MET A 472 -11.25 6.51 -41.19
N LYS A 473 -11.99 7.13 -42.10
CA LYS A 473 -11.54 7.41 -43.47
C LYS A 473 -10.31 8.32 -43.49
N GLU A 474 -10.33 9.41 -42.72
CA GLU A 474 -9.23 10.37 -42.65
C GLU A 474 -7.94 9.70 -42.13
N CYS A 475 -8.01 9.01 -41.00
CA CYS A 475 -6.87 8.32 -40.40
C CYS A 475 -6.27 7.24 -41.33
N CYS A 476 -7.10 6.45 -41.99
CA CYS A 476 -6.64 5.35 -42.84
C CYS A 476 -6.16 5.82 -44.23
N GLU A 477 -6.92 6.68 -44.91
CA GLU A 477 -6.66 7.05 -46.30
C GLU A 477 -5.69 8.22 -46.45
N HIS A 478 -5.77 9.22 -45.56
CA HIS A 478 -4.95 10.44 -45.68
C HIS A 478 -3.68 10.35 -44.83
N TYR A 479 -3.78 9.74 -43.64
CA TYR A 479 -2.68 9.61 -42.70
C TYR A 479 -2.06 8.21 -42.66
N HIS A 480 -2.50 7.27 -43.52
CA HIS A 480 -1.93 5.93 -43.64
C HIS A 480 -1.67 5.25 -42.28
N LEU A 481 -2.64 5.33 -41.36
CA LEU A 481 -2.46 4.87 -39.98
C LEU A 481 -2.00 3.42 -39.89
N ALA A 482 -2.46 2.53 -40.78
CA ALA A 482 -2.05 1.13 -40.80
C ALA A 482 -0.52 0.95 -40.88
N ASP A 483 0.17 1.78 -41.66
CA ASP A 483 1.61 1.73 -41.87
C ASP A 483 2.39 2.08 -40.60
N LEU A 484 1.78 2.87 -39.72
CA LEU A 484 2.35 3.24 -38.42
C LEU A 484 2.17 2.13 -37.37
N LEU A 485 1.13 1.30 -37.49
CA LEU A 485 0.81 0.22 -36.54
C LEU A 485 1.51 -1.10 -36.88
N LEU A 486 1.70 -1.39 -38.17
CA LEU A 486 2.30 -2.64 -38.66
C LEU A 486 3.70 -2.94 -38.11
N PRO A 487 4.64 -1.97 -37.95
CA PRO A 487 5.98 -2.25 -37.45
C PRO A 487 5.98 -2.95 -36.09
N ALA A 488 5.22 -2.44 -35.12
CA ALA A 488 5.16 -3.01 -33.78
C ALA A 488 4.62 -4.44 -33.76
N LEU A 489 3.71 -4.80 -34.69
CA LEU A 489 3.17 -6.16 -34.83
C LEU A 489 4.19 -7.15 -35.42
N LYS A 490 5.23 -6.66 -36.10
CA LYS A 490 6.27 -7.47 -36.76
C LYS A 490 7.56 -7.57 -35.94
N GLU A 491 7.71 -6.75 -34.91
CA GLU A 491 8.90 -6.73 -34.06
C GLU A 491 9.02 -8.01 -33.22
N GLY A 492 10.22 -8.61 -33.21
CA GLY A 492 10.51 -9.77 -32.36
C GLY A 492 10.51 -9.44 -30.85
N THR A 493 10.82 -8.18 -30.50
CA THR A 493 10.85 -7.67 -29.12
C THR A 493 10.16 -6.31 -29.05
N ALA A 494 8.84 -6.30 -29.26
CA ALA A 494 8.04 -5.07 -29.19
C ALA A 494 7.83 -4.58 -27.76
N ASN A 495 7.66 -3.27 -27.59
CA ASN A 495 7.14 -2.71 -26.34
C ASN A 495 5.69 -3.22 -26.13
N PRO A 496 5.38 -3.86 -24.98
CA PRO A 496 4.07 -4.50 -24.77
C PRO A 496 2.87 -3.56 -24.91
N LEU A 497 3.00 -2.30 -24.47
CA LEU A 497 1.92 -1.32 -24.58
C LEU A 497 1.64 -0.95 -26.03
N ILE A 498 2.70 -0.71 -26.80
CA ILE A 498 2.59 -0.33 -28.22
C ILE A 498 2.12 -1.51 -29.06
N LEU A 499 2.57 -2.72 -28.76
CA LEU A 499 2.08 -3.94 -29.40
C LEU A 499 0.57 -4.12 -29.16
N ALA A 500 0.12 -4.02 -27.90
CA ALA A 500 -1.28 -4.15 -27.54
C ALA A 500 -2.16 -3.06 -28.19
N ALA A 501 -1.69 -1.80 -28.19
CA ALA A 501 -2.39 -0.70 -28.84
C ALA A 501 -2.41 -0.88 -30.38
N SER A 502 -1.31 -1.28 -31.01
CA SER A 502 -1.23 -1.50 -32.45
C SER A 502 -2.15 -2.64 -32.90
N ALA A 503 -2.22 -3.72 -32.13
CA ALA A 503 -3.18 -4.80 -32.33
C ALA A 503 -4.63 -4.30 -32.21
N THR A 504 -4.90 -3.49 -31.19
CA THR A 504 -6.23 -2.89 -30.98
C THR A 504 -6.63 -1.97 -32.13
N GLY A 505 -5.72 -1.10 -32.59
CA GLY A 505 -5.95 -0.21 -33.72
C GLY A 505 -6.17 -0.96 -35.02
N MET A 506 -5.35 -1.98 -35.29
CA MET A 506 -5.53 -2.83 -36.47
C MET A 506 -6.87 -3.54 -36.45
N ARG A 507 -7.31 -4.02 -35.28
CA ARG A 507 -8.65 -4.58 -35.10
C ARG A 507 -9.73 -3.56 -35.43
N VAL A 508 -9.65 -2.35 -34.89
CA VAL A 508 -10.65 -1.29 -35.14
C VAL A 508 -10.73 -0.95 -36.64
N ILE A 509 -9.59 -0.88 -37.34
CA ILE A 509 -9.55 -0.64 -38.79
C ILE A 509 -10.19 -1.80 -39.55
N LEU A 510 -9.81 -3.03 -39.23
CA LEU A 510 -10.30 -4.22 -39.93
C LEU A 510 -11.72 -4.60 -39.54
N GLU A 511 -12.30 -4.08 -38.45
CA GLU A 511 -13.72 -4.23 -38.13
C GLU A 511 -14.62 -3.36 -39.00
N ASP A 512 -14.10 -2.25 -39.54
CA ASP A 512 -14.83 -1.42 -40.49
C ASP A 512 -14.94 -2.12 -41.87
N PRO A 513 -16.15 -2.32 -42.41
CA PRO A 513 -16.34 -3.05 -43.67
C PRO A 513 -15.65 -2.42 -44.88
N ALA A 514 -15.60 -1.08 -44.94
CA ALA A 514 -14.99 -0.38 -46.07
C ALA A 514 -13.47 -0.53 -46.02
N GLN A 515 -12.87 -0.23 -44.86
CA GLN A 515 -11.42 -0.35 -44.69
C GLN A 515 -10.94 -1.80 -44.77
N ARG A 516 -11.71 -2.78 -44.27
CA ARG A 516 -11.41 -4.21 -44.42
C ARG A 516 -11.23 -4.60 -45.88
N GLY A 517 -12.14 -4.18 -46.77
CA GLY A 517 -12.05 -4.52 -48.19
C GLY A 517 -10.76 -4.01 -48.86
N HIS A 518 -10.30 -2.83 -48.44
CA HIS A 518 -9.10 -2.19 -49.00
C HIS A 518 -7.79 -2.67 -48.38
N LEU A 519 -7.76 -2.83 -47.05
CA LEU A 519 -6.51 -3.01 -46.29
C LEU A 519 -6.23 -4.46 -45.91
N LEU A 520 -7.22 -5.36 -45.90
CA LEU A 520 -7.01 -6.74 -45.43
C LEU A 520 -5.92 -7.46 -46.21
N ARG A 521 -5.91 -7.32 -47.54
CA ARG A 521 -4.88 -7.95 -48.39
C ARG A 521 -3.49 -7.38 -48.08
N TYR A 522 -3.38 -6.06 -48.03
CA TYR A 522 -2.12 -5.37 -47.72
C TYR A 522 -1.57 -5.77 -46.35
N VAL A 523 -2.39 -5.73 -45.30
CA VAL A 523 -2.00 -6.12 -43.94
C VAL A 523 -1.57 -7.59 -43.89
N THR A 524 -2.26 -8.48 -44.63
CA THR A 524 -1.92 -9.91 -44.68
C THR A 524 -0.55 -10.15 -45.33
N GLU A 525 -0.27 -9.46 -46.43
CA GLU A 525 1.01 -9.54 -47.15
C GLU A 525 2.15 -8.99 -46.29
N GLU A 526 1.95 -7.84 -45.64
CA GLU A 526 2.93 -7.21 -44.75
C GLU A 526 3.26 -8.05 -43.51
N MET A 527 2.27 -8.76 -42.98
CA MET A 527 2.42 -9.67 -41.83
C MET A 527 3.00 -11.05 -42.22
N GLN A 528 3.57 -11.21 -43.42
CA GLN A 528 4.15 -12.47 -43.92
C GLN A 528 3.18 -13.66 -43.82
N HIS A 529 1.87 -13.43 -44.00
CA HIS A 529 0.85 -14.46 -43.86
C HIS A 529 0.83 -15.16 -42.49
N ILE A 530 1.05 -14.46 -41.38
CA ILE A 530 0.70 -14.95 -40.03
C ILE A 530 -0.84 -14.94 -39.87
N VAL A 531 -1.52 -15.71 -40.74
CA VAL A 531 -2.97 -15.88 -40.85
C VAL A 531 -3.62 -16.28 -39.52
N PRO A 532 -3.00 -17.11 -38.65
CA PRO A 532 -3.60 -17.45 -37.35
C PRO A 532 -3.77 -16.25 -36.40
N LEU A 533 -3.05 -15.13 -36.58
CA LEU A 533 -3.24 -13.92 -35.75
C LEU A 533 -4.36 -13.02 -36.30
N LEU A 534 -4.61 -13.05 -37.62
CA LEU A 534 -5.66 -12.24 -38.26
C LEU A 534 -7.07 -12.61 -37.79
N GLN A 535 -7.32 -13.87 -37.41
CA GLN A 535 -8.62 -14.27 -36.84
C GLN A 535 -8.95 -13.56 -35.52
N TYR A 536 -7.92 -13.08 -34.80
CA TYR A 536 -8.06 -12.32 -33.56
C TYR A 536 -8.14 -10.80 -33.82
N LEU A 537 -7.73 -10.33 -35.00
CA LEU A 537 -7.68 -8.91 -35.38
C LEU A 537 -8.85 -8.47 -36.27
N GLY A 538 -9.89 -9.29 -36.46
CA GLY A 538 -11.05 -8.88 -37.29
C GLY A 538 -12.28 -9.78 -37.23
N GLY A 539 -12.26 -10.83 -36.39
CA GLY A 539 -13.38 -11.77 -36.23
C GLY A 539 -14.14 -11.58 -34.92
N SER A 540 -15.43 -11.95 -34.91
CA SER A 540 -16.29 -12.02 -33.71
C SER A 540 -15.76 -12.94 -32.61
N ARG A 541 -14.75 -13.77 -32.92
CA ARG A 541 -14.08 -14.66 -31.96
C ARG A 541 -13.23 -13.92 -30.94
N TYR A 542 -12.62 -12.78 -31.25
CA TYR A 542 -11.78 -12.06 -30.28
C TYR A 542 -12.60 -11.41 -29.15
N PRO A 543 -13.71 -10.68 -29.42
CA PRO A 543 -14.64 -10.26 -28.38
C PRO A 543 -15.16 -11.46 -27.58
N SER A 544 -15.59 -12.54 -28.25
CA SER A 544 -16.04 -13.75 -27.54
C SER A 544 -14.96 -14.36 -26.66
N VAL A 545 -13.68 -14.36 -27.06
CA VAL A 545 -12.57 -14.88 -26.25
C VAL A 545 -12.20 -13.92 -25.12
N CYS A 546 -12.23 -12.60 -25.32
CA CYS A 546 -12.00 -11.62 -24.27
C CYS A 546 -13.17 -11.56 -23.27
N ASP A 547 -14.41 -11.66 -23.75
CA ASP A 547 -15.62 -11.73 -22.93
C ASP A 547 -15.67 -13.07 -22.20
N GLN A 548 -15.26 -14.17 -22.83
CA GLN A 548 -15.13 -15.48 -22.19
C GLN A 548 -13.96 -15.54 -21.22
N ALA A 549 -12.84 -14.87 -21.49
CA ALA A 549 -11.75 -14.69 -20.53
C ALA A 549 -12.17 -13.81 -19.35
N ALA A 550 -12.87 -12.70 -19.59
CA ALA A 550 -13.42 -11.83 -18.55
C ALA A 550 -14.58 -12.50 -17.78
N TYR A 551 -15.31 -13.42 -18.41
CA TYR A 551 -16.33 -14.26 -17.78
C TYR A 551 -15.70 -15.36 -16.92
N LEU A 552 -14.64 -16.02 -17.42
CA LEU A 552 -13.86 -17.02 -16.67
C LEU A 552 -13.06 -16.39 -15.52
N GLU A 553 -12.58 -15.17 -15.69
CA GLU A 553 -11.98 -14.35 -14.63
C GLU A 553 -12.99 -13.98 -13.54
N ARG A 554 -14.28 -13.82 -13.90
CA ARG A 554 -15.36 -13.46 -12.96
C ARG A 554 -16.07 -14.64 -12.31
N ASN A 555 -15.98 -15.83 -12.90
CA ASN A 555 -16.64 -17.04 -12.42
C ASN A 555 -15.61 -18.17 -12.31
N THR A 556 -14.95 -18.26 -11.17
CA THR A 556 -14.20 -19.46 -10.78
C THR A 556 -15.17 -20.45 -10.15
N ASP A 557 -15.88 -21.20 -10.98
CA ASP A 557 -16.40 -22.54 -10.64
C ASP A 557 -16.88 -23.25 -11.91
N SER A 558 -15.94 -23.91 -12.58
CA SER A 558 -16.11 -25.26 -13.16
C SER A 558 -14.77 -25.78 -13.69
#